data_AF-C7J6F1-F1
#
_entry.id   AF-C7J6F1-F1
#
_cell.length_a   1.000
_cell.length_b   1.000
_cell.length_c   1.000
_cell.angle_alpha   90.00
_cell.angle_beta   90.00
_cell.angle_gamma   90.00
#
_symmetry.space_group_name_H-M   'P 1'
#
loop_
_entity.id
_entity.type
_entity.pdbx_description
1 polymer ?
#
loop_
_entity_poly.entity_id
_entity_poly.type
_entity_poly.pdbx_seq_one_letter_code
_entity_poly.pdbx_strand_id
1 'polypeptide(L)'
;MDYQPKVAMHKITTSLHLVHRILDSILDRAYDDKLDRLYESVNNDDQRGGLKILASQAHHIHELAKEVQINFSGYMEMQRKEEKRFGSMISSLKKENQDIRSMLKIAVTEKEAAENRLCVLKGDKDQGRSAILQIAEKGLHKVGFGFIMDVITGESEREENMSSNSATEISTTGRESDQGVDSLTSVVGKTMENMQNEINDLRQALHKSSQVTEKGLMFLFAMLKVEELTVDLKEVEREAARWREACELEVEAGKDAIKQLNQEVIFQ
;
A
#
# COMPACT_ATOMS: atom_id res chain seq x y z
N MET A 1 -70.33 0.09 -40.82
CA MET A 1 -69.10 0.07 -40.02
C MET A 1 -68.01 0.73 -40.85
N ASP A 2 -67.88 2.06 -40.75
CA ASP A 2 -66.89 2.80 -41.52
C ASP A 2 -65.61 2.93 -40.71
N TYR A 3 -64.72 1.95 -40.90
CA TYR A 3 -63.37 2.01 -40.34
C TYR A 3 -62.55 2.99 -41.18
N GLN A 4 -62.47 4.26 -40.76
CA GLN A 4 -61.78 5.30 -41.53
C GLN A 4 -60.25 5.08 -41.56
N PRO A 5 -59.66 4.80 -42.74
CA PRO A 5 -58.22 4.55 -42.89
C PRO A 5 -57.34 5.71 -42.40
N LYS A 6 -57.85 6.94 -42.41
CA LYS A 6 -57.16 8.14 -41.93
C LYS A 6 -56.86 8.11 -40.43
N VAL A 7 -57.79 7.58 -39.62
CA VAL A 7 -57.62 7.48 -38.16
C VAL A 7 -56.55 6.44 -37.83
N ALA A 8 -56.54 5.31 -38.55
CA ALA A 8 -55.51 4.29 -38.39
C ALA A 8 -54.12 4.81 -38.81
N MET A 9 -54.03 5.49 -39.95
CA MET A 9 -52.77 6.11 -40.42
C MET A 9 -52.22 7.12 -39.41
N HIS A 10 -53.06 8.00 -38.87
CA HIS A 10 -52.62 8.97 -37.87
C HIS A 10 -52.08 8.28 -36.60
N LYS A 11 -52.77 7.26 -36.08
CA LYS A 11 -52.29 6.48 -34.92
C LYS A 11 -50.95 5.80 -35.18
N ILE A 12 -50.76 5.26 -36.38
CA ILE A 12 -49.50 4.63 -36.79
C ILE A 12 -48.38 5.67 -36.85
N THR A 13 -48.60 6.81 -37.51
CA THR A 13 -47.62 7.91 -37.59
C THR A 13 -47.23 8.44 -36.21
N THR A 14 -48.18 8.62 -35.29
CA THR A 14 -47.87 9.05 -33.91
C THR A 14 -47.05 8.01 -33.16
N SER A 15 -47.36 6.72 -33.34
CA SER A 15 -46.61 5.62 -32.73
C SER A 15 -45.17 5.55 -33.27
N LEU A 16 -44.98 5.74 -34.58
CA LEU A 16 -43.64 5.80 -35.17
C LEU A 16 -42.82 6.98 -34.63
N HIS A 17 -43.40 8.18 -34.52
CA HIS A 17 -42.69 9.32 -33.94
C HIS A 17 -42.25 9.06 -32.50
N LEU A 18 -43.08 8.35 -31.72
CA LEU A 18 -42.73 7.99 -30.35
C LEU A 18 -41.55 7.01 -30.32
N VAL A 19 -41.56 5.97 -31.16
CA VAL A 19 -40.47 4.99 -31.25
C VAL A 19 -39.18 5.65 -31.69
N HIS A 20 -39.25 6.54 -32.70
CA HIS A 20 -38.11 7.33 -33.16
C HIS A 20 -37.48 8.12 -32.01
N ARG A 21 -38.30 8.89 -31.27
CA ARG A 21 -37.84 9.70 -30.12
C ARG A 21 -37.23 8.87 -29.00
N ILE A 22 -37.77 7.67 -28.73
CA ILE A 22 -37.24 6.77 -27.69
C ILE A 22 -35.86 6.26 -28.10
N LEU A 23 -35.72 5.80 -29.35
CA LEU A 23 -34.44 5.31 -29.86
C LEU A 23 -33.38 6.43 -29.88
N ASP A 24 -33.78 7.64 -30.27
CA ASP A 24 -32.90 8.82 -30.27
C ASP A 24 -32.40 9.13 -28.86
N SER A 25 -33.30 9.12 -27.86
CA SER A 25 -32.93 9.33 -26.46
C SER A 25 -32.02 8.24 -25.89
N ILE A 26 -32.17 6.98 -26.31
CA ILE A 26 -31.28 5.89 -25.91
C ILE A 26 -29.88 6.11 -26.49
N LEU A 27 -29.81 6.61 -27.71
CA LEU A 27 -28.58 6.84 -28.43
C LEU A 27 -27.84 8.08 -27.90
N ASP A 28 -28.54 9.18 -27.63
CA ASP A 28 -28.01 10.37 -26.95
C ASP A 28 -27.50 10.06 -25.53
N ARG A 29 -28.12 9.11 -24.81
CA ARG A 29 -27.59 8.67 -23.50
C ARG A 29 -26.38 7.74 -23.61
N ALA A 30 -26.19 7.12 -24.77
CA ALA A 30 -25.06 6.24 -25.05
C ALA A 30 -23.83 7.00 -25.58
N TYR A 31 -23.99 8.25 -26.03
CA TYR A 31 -22.92 9.10 -26.57
C TYR A 31 -22.83 10.44 -25.82
N ASP A 32 -21.61 10.87 -25.50
CA ASP A 32 -21.36 12.25 -25.02
C ASP A 32 -21.21 13.25 -26.20
N ASP A 33 -21.18 12.76 -27.46
CA ASP A 33 -20.93 13.59 -28.65
C ASP A 33 -22.14 13.58 -29.59
N LYS A 34 -22.66 14.79 -29.82
CA LYS A 34 -23.95 15.14 -30.44
C LYS A 34 -24.06 14.61 -31.88
N LEU A 35 -25.10 13.83 -32.16
CA LEU A 35 -25.35 13.23 -33.48
C LEU A 35 -26.01 14.24 -34.43
N ASP A 36 -25.24 15.26 -34.84
CA ASP A 36 -25.67 16.33 -35.77
C ASP A 36 -25.97 15.85 -37.21
N ARG A 37 -26.09 14.53 -37.47
CA ARG A 37 -26.25 13.98 -38.82
C ARG A 37 -27.68 13.57 -39.24
N LEU A 38 -28.67 13.59 -38.35
CA LEU A 38 -29.99 13.02 -38.68
C LEU A 38 -31.09 14.03 -39.02
N TYR A 39 -30.87 15.33 -38.84
CA TYR A 39 -31.97 16.31 -38.88
C TYR A 39 -32.30 16.93 -40.25
N GLU A 40 -31.60 16.58 -41.35
CA GLU A 40 -31.74 17.33 -42.61
C GLU A 40 -32.84 16.86 -43.59
N SER A 41 -33.69 15.88 -43.26
CA SER A 41 -34.61 15.32 -44.29
C SER A 41 -36.12 15.57 -44.14
N VAL A 42 -36.59 16.38 -43.18
CA VAL A 42 -38.02 16.64 -43.00
C VAL A 42 -38.35 18.11 -43.19
N ASN A 43 -38.29 18.59 -44.44
CA ASN A 43 -38.98 19.82 -44.88
C ASN A 43 -39.30 19.70 -46.36
N ASN A 44 -40.38 18.99 -46.70
CA ASN A 44 -41.08 19.18 -47.97
C ASN A 44 -42.56 18.82 -47.74
N ASP A 45 -43.36 19.86 -47.52
CA ASP A 45 -44.81 19.87 -47.59
C ASP A 45 -45.25 19.51 -49.02
N ASP A 46 -45.79 18.31 -49.23
CA ASP A 46 -46.84 18.13 -50.23
C ASP A 46 -47.81 17.02 -49.78
N GLN A 47 -49.05 17.44 -49.48
CA GLN A 47 -50.08 16.68 -48.79
C GLN A 47 -50.78 15.67 -49.71
N ARG A 48 -50.03 14.95 -50.57
CA ARG A 48 -50.54 13.96 -51.52
C ARG A 48 -49.93 12.56 -51.39
N GLY A 49 -49.07 12.32 -50.40
CA GLY A 49 -48.28 11.10 -50.29
C GLY A 49 -48.13 10.50 -48.88
N GLY A 50 -49.17 10.50 -48.04
CA GLY A 50 -49.08 10.03 -46.65
C GLY A 50 -48.47 8.63 -46.45
N LEU A 51 -48.63 7.73 -47.43
CA LEU A 51 -48.00 6.40 -47.42
C LEU A 51 -46.47 6.47 -47.65
N LYS A 52 -46.01 7.41 -48.49
CA LYS A 52 -44.60 7.63 -48.80
C LYS A 52 -43.85 8.24 -47.61
N ILE A 53 -44.49 9.19 -46.92
CA ILE A 53 -43.97 9.79 -45.68
C ILE A 53 -43.87 8.72 -44.57
N LEU A 54 -44.88 7.87 -44.45
CA LEU A 54 -44.85 6.76 -43.51
C LEU A 54 -43.74 5.76 -43.83
N ALA A 55 -43.54 5.42 -45.10
CA ALA A 55 -42.47 4.52 -45.53
C ALA A 55 -41.08 5.10 -45.25
N SER A 56 -40.85 6.40 -45.49
CA SER A 56 -39.58 7.06 -45.16
C SER A 56 -39.35 7.12 -43.65
N GLN A 57 -40.40 7.42 -42.87
CA GLN A 57 -40.33 7.44 -41.41
C GLN A 57 -40.04 6.05 -40.83
N ALA A 58 -40.69 5.00 -41.35
CA ALA A 58 -40.45 3.62 -40.95
C ALA A 58 -39.02 3.17 -41.29
N HIS A 59 -38.51 3.54 -42.46
CA HIS A 59 -37.14 3.24 -42.86
C HIS A 59 -36.12 3.93 -41.94
N HIS A 60 -36.35 5.18 -41.58
CA HIS A 60 -35.46 5.91 -40.67
C HIS A 60 -35.40 5.28 -39.26
N ILE A 61 -36.56 4.90 -38.72
CA ILE A 61 -36.63 4.17 -37.45
C ILE A 61 -35.89 2.84 -37.51
N HIS A 62 -35.99 2.13 -38.63
CA HIS A 62 -35.30 0.85 -38.82
C HIS A 62 -33.77 1.00 -38.81
N GLU A 63 -33.24 2.02 -39.49
CA GLU A 63 -31.80 2.28 -39.48
C GLU A 63 -31.32 2.74 -38.08
N LEU A 64 -32.09 3.60 -37.41
CA LEU A 64 -31.79 4.01 -36.02
C LEU A 64 -31.81 2.81 -35.06
N ALA A 65 -32.79 1.91 -35.19
CA ALA A 65 -32.89 0.71 -34.37
C ALA A 65 -31.71 -0.25 -34.59
N LYS A 66 -31.23 -0.41 -35.83
CA LYS A 66 -30.02 -1.19 -36.13
C LYS A 66 -28.79 -0.59 -35.47
N GLU A 67 -28.62 0.73 -35.54
CA GLU A 67 -27.48 1.41 -34.94
C GLU A 67 -27.48 1.25 -33.41
N VAL A 68 -28.64 1.45 -32.77
CA VAL A 68 -28.82 1.16 -31.33
C VAL A 68 -28.47 -0.29 -31.02
N GLN A 69 -28.92 -1.24 -31.84
CA GLN A 69 -28.65 -2.67 -31.63
C GLN A 69 -27.15 -3.00 -31.72
N ILE A 70 -26.45 -2.49 -32.74
CA ILE A 70 -25.02 -2.70 -32.92
C ILE A 70 -24.24 -2.10 -31.75
N ASN A 71 -24.56 -0.86 -31.37
CA ASN A 71 -23.87 -0.16 -30.29
C ASN A 71 -24.10 -0.85 -28.94
N PHE A 72 -25.34 -1.24 -28.63
CA PHE A 72 -25.65 -1.97 -27.41
C PHE A 72 -24.91 -3.31 -27.36
N SER A 73 -24.79 -4.02 -28.50
CA SER A 73 -24.03 -5.26 -28.56
C SER A 73 -22.54 -5.06 -28.26
N GLY A 74 -21.93 -3.98 -28.76
CA GLY A 74 -20.54 -3.61 -28.50
C GLY A 74 -20.31 -3.23 -27.04
N TYR A 75 -21.19 -2.42 -26.46
CA TYR A 75 -21.15 -2.06 -25.04
C TYR A 75 -21.23 -3.30 -24.14
N MET A 76 -22.20 -4.20 -24.38
CA MET A 76 -22.35 -5.44 -23.63
C MET A 76 -21.14 -6.37 -23.75
N GLU A 77 -20.44 -6.38 -24.89
CA GLU A 77 -19.19 -7.13 -25.05
C GLU A 77 -18.04 -6.51 -24.27
N MET A 78 -17.89 -5.18 -24.31
CA MET A 78 -16.88 -4.45 -23.55
C MET A 78 -17.07 -4.64 -22.05
N GLN A 79 -18.30 -4.45 -21.56
CA GLN A 79 -18.65 -4.68 -20.16
C GLN A 79 -18.28 -6.10 -19.70
N ARG A 80 -18.62 -7.11 -20.51
CA ARG A 80 -18.26 -8.51 -20.21
C ARG A 80 -16.75 -8.74 -20.16
N LYS A 81 -15.96 -8.04 -20.98
CA LYS A 81 -14.48 -8.12 -20.94
C LYS A 81 -13.92 -7.47 -19.68
N GLU A 82 -14.45 -6.32 -19.28
CA GLU A 82 -14.06 -5.63 -18.05
C GLU A 82 -14.40 -6.45 -16.82
N GLU A 83 -15.61 -7.01 -16.72
CA GLU A 83 -16.00 -7.91 -15.63
C GLU A 83 -15.04 -9.10 -15.50
N LYS A 84 -14.66 -9.72 -16.62
CA LYS A 84 -13.67 -10.80 -16.63
C LYS A 84 -12.29 -10.32 -16.16
N ARG A 85 -11.86 -9.14 -16.60
CA ARG A 85 -10.58 -8.54 -16.21
C ARG A 85 -10.55 -8.23 -14.71
N PHE A 86 -11.58 -7.59 -14.18
CA PHE A 86 -11.71 -7.29 -12.75
C PHE A 86 -11.83 -8.58 -11.92
N GLY A 87 -12.60 -9.56 -12.38
CA GLY A 87 -12.70 -10.87 -11.72
C GLY A 87 -11.34 -11.59 -11.61
N SER A 88 -10.53 -11.55 -12.66
CA SER A 88 -9.17 -12.09 -12.65
C SER A 88 -8.26 -11.33 -11.67
N MET A 89 -8.30 -10.00 -11.71
CA MET A 89 -7.50 -9.14 -10.82
C MET A 89 -7.86 -9.35 -9.35
N ILE A 90 -9.16 -9.38 -9.02
CA ILE A 90 -9.64 -9.65 -7.67
C ILE A 90 -9.19 -11.04 -7.19
N SER A 91 -9.27 -12.05 -8.05
CA SER A 91 -8.82 -13.41 -7.70
C SER A 91 -7.32 -13.46 -7.41
N SER A 92 -6.50 -12.74 -8.21
CA SER A 92 -5.06 -12.60 -7.99
C SER A 92 -4.76 -11.88 -6.67
N LEU A 93 -5.36 -10.71 -6.44
CA LEU A 93 -5.18 -9.93 -5.21
C LEU A 93 -5.64 -10.68 -3.97
N LYS A 94 -6.72 -11.47 -4.07
CA LYS A 94 -7.19 -12.31 -2.97
C LYS A 94 -6.18 -13.40 -2.61
N LYS A 95 -5.57 -14.02 -3.61
CA LYS A 95 -4.50 -15.01 -3.41
C LYS A 95 -3.26 -14.38 -2.80
N GLU A 96 -2.79 -13.26 -3.34
CA GLU A 96 -1.64 -12.53 -2.80
C GLU A 96 -1.86 -12.11 -1.34
N ASN A 97 -3.06 -11.60 -1.01
CA ASN A 97 -3.42 -11.30 0.37
C ASN A 97 -3.42 -12.54 1.28
N GLN A 98 -3.80 -13.70 0.78
CA GLN A 98 -3.72 -14.96 1.52
C GLN A 98 -2.25 -15.36 1.74
N ASP A 99 -1.40 -15.19 0.73
CA ASP A 99 0.03 -15.51 0.81
C ASP A 99 0.74 -14.57 1.81
N ILE A 100 0.45 -13.27 1.77
CA ILE A 100 0.95 -12.28 2.74
C ILE A 100 0.53 -12.64 4.16
N ARG A 101 -0.74 -13.02 4.38
CA ARG A 101 -1.22 -13.47 5.70
C ARG A 101 -0.49 -14.71 6.19
N SER A 102 -0.20 -15.65 5.29
CA SER A 102 0.59 -16.85 5.60
C SER A 102 2.01 -16.49 6.02
N MET A 103 2.70 -15.65 5.25
CA MET A 103 4.05 -15.17 5.56
C MET A 103 4.08 -14.41 6.89
N LEU A 104 3.10 -13.54 7.14
CA LEU A 104 3.00 -12.81 8.41
C LEU A 104 2.85 -13.76 9.59
N LYS A 105 2.04 -14.81 9.45
CA LYS A 105 1.89 -15.83 10.49
C LYS A 105 3.22 -16.52 10.80
N ILE A 106 3.97 -16.92 9.77
CA ILE A 106 5.29 -17.54 9.93
C ILE A 106 6.25 -16.57 10.64
N ALA A 107 6.34 -15.32 10.16
CA ALA A 107 7.22 -14.31 10.73
C ALA A 107 6.90 -14.02 12.21
N VAL A 108 5.62 -13.97 12.59
CA VAL A 108 5.20 -13.80 13.98
C VAL A 108 5.62 -15.01 14.83
N THR A 109 5.41 -16.23 14.35
CA THR A 109 5.82 -17.44 15.10
C THR A 109 7.34 -17.56 15.25
N GLU A 110 8.11 -17.13 14.24
CA GLU A 110 9.57 -17.12 14.30
C GLU A 110 10.08 -16.03 15.25
N LYS A 111 9.46 -14.85 15.22
CA LYS A 111 9.71 -13.77 16.18
C LYS A 111 9.48 -14.26 17.61
N GLU A 112 8.34 -14.86 17.89
CA GLU A 112 8.01 -15.39 19.22
C GLU A 112 9.00 -16.46 19.67
N ALA A 113 9.39 -17.38 18.77
CA ALA A 113 10.40 -18.39 19.07
C ALA A 113 11.78 -17.77 19.39
N ALA A 114 12.17 -16.71 18.69
CA ALA A 114 13.42 -15.98 18.95
C ALA A 114 13.36 -15.21 20.28
N GLU A 115 12.24 -14.54 20.58
CA GLU A 115 12.01 -13.84 21.85
C GLU A 115 12.04 -14.81 23.04
N ASN A 116 11.42 -16.00 22.90
CA ASN A 116 11.47 -17.05 23.92
C ASN A 116 12.90 -17.54 24.17
N ARG A 117 13.69 -17.76 23.12
CA ARG A 117 15.12 -18.14 23.25
C ARG A 117 15.93 -17.03 23.92
N LEU A 118 15.67 -15.77 23.58
CA LEU A 118 16.33 -14.62 24.19
C LEU A 118 15.99 -14.50 25.68
N CYS A 119 14.74 -14.74 26.06
CA CYS A 119 14.29 -14.74 27.45
C CYS A 119 15.06 -15.76 28.29
N VAL A 120 15.23 -16.99 27.77
CA VAL A 120 16.03 -18.05 28.41
C VAL A 120 17.49 -17.62 28.58
N LEU A 121 18.12 -17.08 27.53
CA LEU A 121 19.51 -16.59 27.59
C LEU A 121 19.69 -15.43 28.57
N LYS A 122 18.68 -14.57 28.73
CA LYS A 122 18.73 -13.44 29.65
C LYS A 122 18.67 -13.89 31.12
N GLY A 123 17.84 -14.89 31.43
CA GLY A 123 17.80 -15.49 32.77
C GLY A 123 19.13 -16.13 33.18
N ASP A 124 19.80 -16.81 32.24
CA ASP A 124 21.10 -17.45 32.49
C ASP A 124 22.25 -16.42 32.62
N LYS A 125 22.16 -15.29 31.90
CA LYS A 125 23.11 -14.18 32.01
C LYS A 125 23.12 -13.53 33.39
N ASP A 126 21.97 -13.45 34.06
CA ASP A 126 21.90 -12.83 35.39
C ASP A 126 22.48 -13.75 36.47
N GLN A 127 22.32 -15.07 36.32
CA GLN A 127 23.00 -16.06 37.17
C GLN A 127 24.53 -16.07 36.93
N GLY A 128 24.97 -15.98 35.67
CA GLY A 128 26.39 -15.83 35.32
C GLY A 128 27.00 -14.51 35.82
N ARG A 129 26.26 -13.39 35.74
CA ARG A 129 26.66 -12.10 36.31
C ARG A 129 26.81 -12.16 37.83
N SER A 130 25.88 -12.81 38.52
CA SER A 130 25.96 -13.00 39.97
C SER A 130 27.19 -13.83 40.36
N ALA A 131 27.48 -14.91 39.63
CA ALA A 131 28.65 -15.74 39.89
C ALA A 131 29.97 -14.98 39.65
N ILE A 132 30.04 -14.17 38.58
CA ILE A 132 31.21 -13.32 38.29
C ILE A 132 31.38 -12.25 39.37
N LEU A 133 30.29 -11.60 39.82
CA LEU A 133 30.34 -10.63 40.91
C LEU A 133 30.86 -11.26 42.21
N GLN A 134 30.37 -12.45 42.59
CA GLN A 134 30.84 -13.14 43.80
C GLN A 134 32.32 -13.53 43.71
N ILE A 135 32.82 -13.89 42.53
CA ILE A 135 34.26 -14.19 42.33
C ILE A 135 35.08 -12.91 42.45
N ALA A 136 34.62 -11.80 41.86
CA ALA A 136 35.28 -10.51 41.98
C ALA A 136 35.30 -10.03 43.45
N GLU A 137 34.20 -10.17 44.18
CA GLU A 137 34.09 -9.84 45.60
C GLU A 137 35.03 -10.70 46.46
N LYS A 138 35.08 -12.02 46.23
CA LYS A 138 36.02 -12.92 46.92
C LYS A 138 37.47 -12.62 46.59
N GLY A 139 37.77 -12.26 45.34
CA GLY A 139 39.12 -11.86 44.92
C GLY A 139 39.56 -10.55 45.55
N LEU A 140 38.66 -9.56 45.57
CA LEU A 140 38.86 -8.24 46.16
C LEU A 140 39.08 -8.31 47.69
N HIS A 141 38.31 -9.15 48.39
CA HIS A 141 38.55 -9.47 49.79
C HIS A 141 39.96 -10.07 50.00
N LYS A 142 40.42 -10.95 49.11
CA LYS A 142 41.69 -11.66 49.24
C LYS A 142 42.93 -10.77 49.03
N VAL A 143 42.79 -9.68 48.27
CA VAL A 143 43.84 -8.67 48.08
C VAL A 143 43.70 -7.44 48.99
N GLY A 144 42.84 -7.51 50.01
CA GLY A 144 42.70 -6.46 51.04
C GLY A 144 41.85 -5.26 50.64
N PHE A 145 41.23 -5.26 49.46
CA PHE A 145 40.39 -4.16 48.97
C PHE A 145 38.90 -4.29 49.40
N GLY A 146 38.53 -5.38 50.07
CA GLY A 146 37.14 -5.66 50.46
C GLY A 146 36.58 -4.84 51.63
N PHE A 147 37.35 -3.93 52.22
CA PHE A 147 36.94 -3.17 53.42
C PHE A 147 36.24 -1.83 53.15
N ILE A 148 36.07 -1.41 51.89
CA ILE A 148 35.58 -0.03 51.61
C ILE A 148 34.05 0.12 51.66
N MET A 149 33.27 -0.98 51.73
CA MET A 149 31.81 -0.84 51.86
C MET A 149 31.37 -0.53 53.32
N ASP A 150 32.07 -1.05 54.34
CA ASP A 150 31.73 -0.82 55.75
C ASP A 150 32.26 0.51 56.31
N VAL A 151 33.25 1.13 55.66
CA VAL A 151 33.87 2.39 56.13
C VAL A 151 33.00 3.65 55.91
N ILE A 152 31.89 3.55 55.18
CA ILE A 152 30.92 4.67 55.11
C ILE A 152 30.11 4.78 56.42
N THR A 153 30.20 3.79 57.32
CA THR A 153 29.42 3.75 58.57
C THR A 153 30.31 3.62 59.82
N GLY A 154 31.16 4.61 60.09
CA GLY A 154 31.59 4.91 61.47
C GLY A 154 33.06 4.62 61.85
N GLU A 155 33.72 5.73 62.23
CA GLU A 155 34.72 5.90 63.31
C GLU A 155 36.05 5.11 63.34
N SER A 156 37.13 5.87 63.03
CA SER A 156 38.34 6.14 63.85
C SER A 156 39.48 5.12 64.08
N GLU A 157 40.68 5.72 64.02
CA GLU A 157 42.00 5.42 64.67
C GLU A 157 43.09 4.61 63.92
N ARG A 158 44.20 5.34 63.64
CA ARG A 158 45.67 5.04 63.80
C ARG A 158 46.20 3.64 63.41
N GLU A 159 47.38 3.44 62.81
CA GLU A 159 48.71 4.03 63.05
C GLU A 159 49.73 3.49 61.99
N GLU A 160 50.69 4.34 61.59
CA GLU A 160 52.11 4.13 61.22
C GLU A 160 52.64 2.82 60.53
N ASN A 161 53.39 2.92 59.41
CA ASN A 161 54.89 2.96 59.39
C ASN A 161 55.53 2.89 57.97
N MET A 162 56.79 3.32 57.89
CA MET A 162 57.63 3.71 56.73
C MET A 162 58.53 2.61 56.08
N SER A 163 59.05 2.93 54.88
CA SER A 163 60.39 2.56 54.32
C SER A 163 60.50 1.17 53.62
N SER A 164 61.21 0.93 52.50
CA SER A 164 62.57 1.38 52.12
C SER A 164 62.90 1.12 50.64
N ASN A 165 63.86 1.88 50.09
CA ASN A 165 64.53 1.69 48.79
C ASN A 165 65.42 0.44 48.73
N SER A 166 65.72 -0.05 47.53
CA SER A 166 67.08 -0.50 47.19
C SER A 166 67.34 -0.46 45.69
N ALA A 167 68.41 0.27 45.32
CA ALA A 167 69.05 0.21 44.02
C ALA A 167 69.88 -1.08 43.88
N THR A 168 70.07 -1.56 42.65
CA THR A 168 71.17 -2.45 42.31
C THR A 168 71.69 -2.05 40.94
N GLU A 169 72.90 -1.50 40.92
CA GLU A 169 73.70 -1.30 39.71
C GLU A 169 74.17 -2.66 39.19
N ILE A 170 74.05 -2.88 37.88
CA ILE A 170 74.92 -3.82 37.16
C ILE A 170 75.45 -3.05 35.95
N SER A 171 76.75 -2.77 36.00
CA SER A 171 77.55 -2.36 34.86
C SER A 171 77.70 -3.53 33.89
N THR A 172 77.79 -3.24 32.58
CA THR A 172 78.86 -3.73 31.68
C THR A 172 78.52 -3.51 30.19
N THR A 173 79.24 -2.55 29.60
CA THR A 173 79.90 -2.57 28.28
C THR A 173 79.23 -3.24 27.06
N GLY A 174 78.78 -2.39 26.15
CA GLY A 174 78.93 -2.40 24.68
C GLY A 174 79.05 -3.71 23.89
N ARG A 175 78.12 -3.92 22.93
CA ARG A 175 78.34 -3.81 21.46
C ARG A 175 77.13 -4.31 20.66
N GLU A 176 76.96 -3.67 19.50
CA GLU A 176 76.41 -4.19 18.24
C GLU A 176 74.88 -4.21 18.00
N SER A 177 74.54 -3.78 16.79
CA SER A 177 73.34 -3.02 16.41
C SER A 177 72.34 -3.79 15.55
N ASP A 178 72.25 -5.12 15.69
CA ASP A 178 71.36 -5.93 14.85
C ASP A 178 70.07 -6.40 15.55
N GLN A 179 70.01 -6.44 16.88
CA GLN A 179 68.84 -6.97 17.59
C GLN A 179 67.63 -6.02 17.65
N GLY A 180 67.86 -4.72 17.47
CA GLY A 180 66.80 -3.70 17.46
C GLY A 180 66.01 -3.64 16.15
N VAL A 181 66.62 -4.05 15.03
CA VAL A 181 66.03 -3.94 13.69
C VAL A 181 64.96 -5.01 13.48
N ASP A 182 65.18 -6.23 13.97
CA ASP A 182 64.21 -7.32 13.94
C ASP A 182 62.99 -7.04 14.84
N SER A 183 63.23 -6.45 16.02
CA SER A 183 62.16 -6.03 16.93
C SER A 183 61.32 -4.89 16.33
N LEU A 184 61.97 -3.89 15.72
CA LEU A 184 61.29 -2.78 15.05
C LEU A 184 60.50 -3.26 13.83
N THR A 185 61.04 -4.19 13.05
CA THR A 185 60.35 -4.79 11.89
C THR A 185 59.11 -5.57 12.33
N SER A 186 59.17 -6.27 13.47
CA SER A 186 58.02 -6.94 14.07
C SER A 186 56.95 -5.97 14.58
N VAL A 187 57.36 -4.88 15.22
CA VAL A 187 56.45 -3.82 15.68
C VAL A 187 55.78 -3.13 14.50
N VAL A 188 56.53 -2.73 13.47
CA VAL A 188 55.99 -2.12 12.25
C VAL A 188 55.05 -3.10 11.54
N GLY A 189 55.43 -4.38 11.42
CA GLY A 189 54.59 -5.42 10.84
C GLY A 189 53.24 -5.56 11.55
N LYS A 190 53.25 -5.63 12.90
CA LYS A 190 52.02 -5.64 13.70
C LYS A 190 51.18 -4.37 13.53
N THR A 191 51.81 -3.20 13.48
CA THR A 191 51.07 -1.94 13.27
C THR A 191 50.46 -1.87 11.88
N MET A 192 51.15 -2.35 10.84
CA MET A 192 50.61 -2.44 9.48
C MET A 192 49.44 -3.41 9.42
N GLU A 193 49.59 -4.62 9.97
CA GLU A 193 48.49 -5.60 10.03
C GLU A 193 47.28 -5.04 10.76
N ASN A 194 47.50 -4.35 11.88
CA ASN A 194 46.44 -3.71 12.65
C ASN A 194 45.73 -2.60 11.84
N MET A 195 46.49 -1.74 11.15
CA MET A 195 45.93 -0.72 10.25
C MET A 195 45.16 -1.34 9.09
N GLN A 196 45.65 -2.45 8.51
CA GLN A 196 44.97 -3.16 7.43
C GLN A 196 43.60 -3.70 7.89
N ASN A 197 43.54 -4.25 9.10
CA ASN A 197 42.31 -4.75 9.70
C ASN A 197 41.31 -3.61 9.95
N GLU A 198 41.78 -2.50 10.51
CA GLU A 198 40.95 -1.32 10.80
C GLU A 198 40.39 -0.69 9.51
N ILE A 199 41.19 -0.65 8.43
CA ILE A 199 40.73 -0.21 7.10
C ILE A 199 39.62 -1.14 6.57
N ASN A 200 39.74 -2.45 6.76
CA ASN A 200 38.73 -3.41 6.31
C ASN A 200 37.43 -3.29 7.12
N ASP A 201 37.53 -3.10 8.44
CA ASP A 201 36.37 -2.88 9.30
C ASP A 201 35.61 -1.59 8.93
N LEU A 202 36.34 -0.50 8.66
CA LEU A 202 35.78 0.77 8.20
C LEU A 202 35.07 0.62 6.84
N ARG A 203 35.65 -0.12 5.90
CA ARG A 203 35.01 -0.41 4.60
C ARG A 203 33.72 -1.20 4.79
N GLN A 204 33.70 -2.19 5.68
CA GLN A 204 32.50 -2.97 5.97
C GLN A 204 31.41 -2.11 6.63
N ALA A 205 31.78 -1.24 7.56
CA ALA A 205 30.87 -0.30 8.21
C ALA A 205 30.26 0.70 7.20
N LEU A 206 31.07 1.22 6.28
CA LEU A 206 30.61 2.12 5.22
C LEU A 206 29.61 1.44 4.28
N HIS A 207 29.90 0.20 3.86
CA HIS A 207 28.99 -0.56 3.00
C HIS A 207 27.64 -0.85 3.69
N LYS A 208 27.67 -1.21 4.99
CA LYS A 208 26.45 -1.38 5.80
C LYS A 208 25.67 -0.07 5.92
N SER A 209 26.34 1.05 6.15
CA SER A 209 25.72 2.38 6.20
C SER A 209 25.07 2.76 4.86
N SER A 210 25.76 2.51 3.75
CA SER A 210 25.23 2.74 2.39
C SER A 210 23.93 1.96 2.15
N GLN A 211 23.91 0.67 2.51
CA GLN A 211 22.70 -0.15 2.40
C GLN A 211 21.56 0.35 3.30
N VAL A 212 21.86 0.87 4.49
CA VAL A 212 20.84 1.48 5.37
C VAL A 212 20.27 2.74 4.73
N THR A 213 21.10 3.58 4.12
CA THR A 213 20.63 4.78 3.42
C THR A 213 19.78 4.45 2.19
N GLU A 214 20.14 3.43 1.41
CA GLU A 214 19.36 2.98 0.25
C GLU A 214 17.98 2.45 0.66
N LYS A 215 17.93 1.62 1.71
CA LYS A 215 16.66 1.14 2.29
C LYS A 215 15.81 2.29 2.84
N GLY A 216 16.44 3.29 3.45
CA GLY A 216 15.77 4.49 3.94
C GLY A 216 15.12 5.29 2.82
N LEU A 217 15.81 5.46 1.69
CA LEU A 217 15.26 6.13 0.51
C LEU A 217 14.08 5.34 -0.10
N MET A 218 14.19 4.02 -0.19
CA MET A 218 13.10 3.15 -0.65
C MET A 218 11.87 3.26 0.25
N PHE A 219 12.06 3.33 1.58
CA PHE A 219 10.98 3.50 2.54
C PHE A 219 10.28 4.86 2.38
N LEU A 220 11.05 5.94 2.20
CA LEU A 220 10.49 7.27 1.98
C LEU A 220 9.66 7.34 0.69
N PHE A 221 10.15 6.71 -0.38
CA PHE A 221 9.40 6.60 -1.64
C PHE A 221 8.08 5.84 -1.48
N ALA A 222 8.10 4.72 -0.75
CA ALA A 222 6.88 3.97 -0.45
C ALA A 222 5.88 4.80 0.37
N MET A 223 6.35 5.58 1.34
CA MET A 223 5.51 6.46 2.16
C MET A 223 4.84 7.54 1.32
N LEU A 224 5.58 8.21 0.42
CA LEU A 224 5.01 9.17 -0.52
C LEU A 224 3.93 8.55 -1.42
N LYS A 225 4.16 7.31 -1.90
CA LYS A 225 3.17 6.63 -2.74
C LYS A 225 1.90 6.27 -1.97
N VAL A 226 2.04 5.88 -0.70
CA VAL A 226 0.89 5.63 0.18
C VAL A 226 0.10 6.91 0.41
N GLU A 227 0.76 8.05 0.61
CA GLU A 227 0.10 9.34 0.80
C GLU A 227 -0.70 9.77 -0.44
N GLU A 228 -0.10 9.65 -1.63
CA GLU A 228 -0.77 9.91 -2.92
C GLU A 228 -2.03 9.03 -3.07
N LEU A 229 -1.90 7.71 -2.90
CA LEU A 229 -3.03 6.78 -3.00
C LEU A 229 -4.11 7.03 -1.94
N THR A 230 -3.75 7.57 -0.78
CA THR A 230 -4.71 7.93 0.27
C THR A 230 -5.57 9.13 -0.14
N VAL A 231 -5.00 10.07 -0.90
CA VAL A 231 -5.76 11.21 -1.45
C VAL A 231 -6.76 10.72 -2.50
N ASP A 232 -6.31 9.87 -3.42
CA ASP A 232 -7.16 9.29 -4.47
C ASP A 232 -8.32 8.48 -3.86
N LEU A 233 -8.04 7.67 -2.83
CA LEU A 233 -9.06 6.89 -2.12
C LEU A 233 -10.16 7.79 -1.53
N LYS A 234 -9.78 8.90 -0.90
CA LYS A 234 -10.75 9.87 -0.33
C LYS A 234 -11.63 10.51 -1.40
N GLU A 235 -11.10 10.71 -2.61
CA GLU A 235 -11.90 11.22 -3.72
C GLU A 235 -12.93 10.20 -4.21
N VAL A 236 -12.50 8.95 -4.39
CA VAL A 236 -13.39 7.83 -4.76
C VAL A 236 -14.47 7.62 -3.69
N GLU A 237 -14.14 7.69 -2.40
CA GLU A 237 -15.11 7.58 -1.31
C GLU A 237 -16.17 8.69 -1.35
N ARG A 238 -15.77 9.93 -1.68
CA ARG A 238 -16.68 11.06 -1.82
C ARG A 238 -17.62 10.90 -3.01
N GLU A 239 -17.11 10.39 -4.11
CA GLU A 239 -17.94 10.10 -5.30
C GLU A 239 -18.91 8.94 -5.02
N ALA A 240 -18.44 7.87 -4.38
CA ALA A 240 -19.30 6.76 -3.95
C ALA A 240 -20.41 7.21 -2.99
N ALA A 241 -20.12 8.16 -2.09
CA ALA A 241 -21.13 8.76 -1.22
C ALA A 241 -22.18 9.57 -2.01
N ARG A 242 -21.75 10.36 -3.00
CA ARG A 242 -22.66 11.11 -3.90
C ARG A 242 -23.58 10.18 -4.70
N TRP A 243 -23.04 9.11 -5.28
CA TRP A 243 -23.84 8.11 -5.99
C TRP A 243 -24.84 7.40 -5.08
N ARG A 244 -24.45 7.09 -3.84
CA ARG A 244 -25.34 6.46 -2.87
C ARG A 244 -26.54 7.36 -2.55
N GLU A 245 -26.32 8.65 -2.33
CA GLU A 245 -27.38 9.63 -2.08
C GLU A 245 -28.31 9.79 -3.29
N ALA A 246 -27.75 9.84 -4.51
CA ALA A 246 -28.55 9.90 -5.73
C ALA A 246 -29.46 8.67 -5.89
N CYS A 247 -28.92 7.47 -5.67
CA CYS A 247 -29.73 6.24 -5.71
C CYS A 247 -30.83 6.22 -4.64
N GLU A 248 -30.57 6.74 -3.44
CA GLU A 248 -31.57 6.82 -2.37
C GLU A 248 -32.72 7.76 -2.74
N LEU A 249 -32.40 8.92 -3.35
CA LEU A 249 -33.41 9.86 -3.86
C LEU A 249 -34.25 9.25 -4.97
N GLU A 250 -33.65 8.53 -5.93
CA GLU A 250 -34.39 7.84 -6.99
C GLU A 250 -35.32 6.76 -6.42
N VAL A 251 -34.88 6.00 -5.43
CA VAL A 251 -35.71 5.00 -4.75
C VAL A 251 -36.90 5.65 -4.05
N GLU A 252 -36.70 6.76 -3.35
CA GLU A 252 -37.80 7.44 -2.66
C GLU A 252 -38.79 8.09 -3.64
N ALA A 253 -38.28 8.72 -4.72
CA ALA A 253 -39.12 9.22 -5.81
C ALA A 253 -39.96 8.10 -6.45
N GLY A 254 -39.36 6.91 -6.65
CA GLY A 254 -40.06 5.73 -7.13
C GLY A 254 -41.18 5.26 -6.19
N LYS A 255 -40.92 5.22 -4.88
CA LYS A 255 -41.95 4.89 -3.87
C LYS A 255 -43.11 5.88 -3.89
N ASP A 256 -42.82 7.18 -4.00
CA ASP A 256 -43.86 8.21 -4.00
C ASP A 256 -44.71 8.17 -5.27
N ALA A 257 -44.10 7.91 -6.43
CA ALA A 257 -44.84 7.68 -7.68
C ALA A 257 -45.79 6.48 -7.58
N ILE A 258 -45.36 5.37 -6.95
CA ILE A 258 -46.20 4.19 -6.72
C ILE A 258 -47.37 4.52 -5.77
N LYS A 259 -47.13 5.29 -4.70
CA LYS A 259 -48.20 5.71 -3.78
C LYS A 259 -49.26 6.55 -4.50
N GLN A 260 -48.84 7.48 -5.36
CA GLN A 260 -49.75 8.32 -6.14
C GLN A 260 -50.60 7.47 -7.11
N LEU A 261 -49.96 6.56 -7.85
CA LEU A 261 -50.68 5.63 -8.74
C LEU A 261 -51.71 4.79 -7.99
N ASN A 262 -51.36 4.26 -6.81
CA ASN A 262 -52.29 3.47 -6.00
C ASN A 262 -53.48 4.29 -5.49
N GLN A 263 -53.30 5.57 -5.18
CA GLN A 263 -54.41 6.46 -4.81
C GLN A 263 -55.33 6.71 -6.00
N GLU A 264 -54.79 7.01 -7.18
CA GLU A 264 -55.56 7.24 -8.41
C GLU A 264 -56.45 6.03 -8.77
N VAL A 265 -55.93 4.82 -8.61
CA VAL A 265 -56.65 3.56 -8.88
C VAL A 265 -57.80 3.31 -7.90
N ILE A 266 -57.71 3.80 -6.65
CA ILE A 266 -58.78 3.64 -5.64
C ILE A 266 -59.95 4.61 -5.89
N PHE A 267 -59.71 5.72 -6.58
CA PHE A 267 -60.74 6.74 -6.88
C PHE A 267 -61.40 6.58 -8.27
N GLN A 268 -61.01 5.58 -9.07
CA GLN A 268 -61.67 5.18 -10.32
C GLN A 268 -62.61 3.98 -10.10
#